data_AF-A0A351IUV2-F1
#
_entry.id   AF-A0A351IUV2-F1
#
_cell.length_a   1.000
_cell.length_b   1.000
_cell.length_c   1.000
_cell.angle_alpha   90.00
_cell.angle_beta   90.00
_cell.angle_gamma   90.00
#
_symmetry.space_group_name_H-M   'P 1'
#
loop_
_entity.id
_entity.type
_entity.pdbx_description
1 polymer ?
#
loop_
_entity_poly.entity_id
_entity_poly.type
_entity_poly.pdbx_seq_one_letter_code
_entity_poly.pdbx_strand_id
1 'polypeptide(L)' 'RLAFSPGDLVVFRGRDAMHRVTPTIGAVTRLLVVFAFNDRPGIGLSDSALLTFYGRTA' A
#
# COMPACT_ATOMS: atom_id res chain seq x y z
N ARG A 1 0.29 -17.04 -3.84
CA ARG A 1 -0.93 -16.18 -3.91
C ARG A 1 -1.55 -16.19 -2.51
N LEU A 2 -1.75 -15.03 -1.91
CA LEU A 2 -2.36 -14.92 -0.57
C LEU A 2 -3.88 -14.81 -0.72
N ALA A 3 -4.62 -15.48 0.16
CA ALA A 3 -6.06 -15.27 0.34
C ALA A 3 -6.26 -14.18 1.40
N PHE A 4 -7.30 -13.37 1.23
CA PHE A 4 -7.63 -12.27 2.13
C PHE A 4 -9.12 -12.31 2.47
N SER A 5 -9.43 -12.03 3.73
CA SER A 5 -10.76 -11.73 4.23
C SER A 5 -10.83 -10.27 4.70
N PRO A 6 -12.04 -9.66 4.74
CA PRO A 6 -12.20 -8.32 5.31
C PRO A 6 -11.62 -8.27 6.74
N GLY A 7 -10.74 -7.30 6.99
CA GLY A 7 -10.06 -7.13 8.28
C GLY A 7 -8.66 -7.75 8.37
N ASP A 8 -8.23 -8.55 7.38
CA ASP A 8 -6.88 -9.11 7.37
C ASP A 8 -5.82 -8.02 7.27
N LEU A 9 -4.79 -8.12 8.12
CA LEU A 9 -3.57 -7.32 8.04
C LEU A 9 -2.46 -8.14 7.41
N VAL A 10 -1.86 -7.61 6.34
CA VAL A 10 -0.68 -8.21 5.71
C VAL A 10 0.52 -7.30 5.86
N VAL A 11 1.58 -7.86 6.46
CA VAL A 11 2.85 -7.17 6.71
C VAL A 11 3.92 -7.80 5.85
N PHE A 12 4.68 -6.96 5.15
CA PHE A 12 5.82 -7.39 4.35
C PHE A 12 6.91 -6.32 4.37
N ARG A 13 8.16 -6.74 4.13
CA ARG A 13 9.29 -5.82 3.99
C ARG A 13 9.24 -5.18 2.61
N GLY A 14 8.92 -3.88 2.51
CA GLY A 14 8.69 -3.23 1.21
C GLY A 14 9.89 -3.25 0.25
N ARG A 15 11.12 -3.28 0.76
CA ARG A 15 12.33 -3.41 -0.06
C ARG A 15 12.53 -4.88 -0.48
N ASP A 16 12.75 -5.09 -1.77
CA ASP A 16 12.98 -6.41 -2.39
C ASP A 16 11.78 -7.39 -2.29
N ALA A 17 10.58 -6.89 -2.03
CA ALA A 17 9.34 -7.68 -2.00
C ALA A 17 8.37 -7.25 -3.10
N MET A 18 8.67 -7.66 -4.34
CA MET A 18 7.79 -7.40 -5.47
C MET A 18 6.42 -8.06 -5.23
N HIS A 19 5.36 -7.26 -5.37
CA HIS A 19 3.99 -7.71 -5.21
C HIS A 19 3.10 -7.03 -6.25
N ARG A 20 1.98 -7.68 -6.58
CA ARG A 20 0.99 -7.17 -7.55
C ARG A 20 -0.42 -7.49 -7.08
N VAL A 21 -1.34 -6.57 -7.34
CA VAL A 21 -2.77 -6.78 -7.18
C VAL A 21 -3.34 -7.32 -8.50
N THR A 22 -4.09 -8.42 -8.45
CA THR A 22 -4.88 -8.89 -9.59
C THR A 22 -6.06 -7.95 -9.85
N PRO A 23 -6.59 -7.84 -11.08
CA PRO A 23 -7.76 -7.01 -11.36
C PRO A 23 -8.90 -7.30 -10.37
N THR A 24 -9.50 -6.24 -9.84
CA THR A 24 -10.68 -6.34 -8.95
C THR A 24 -11.91 -6.61 -9.81
N ILE A 25 -12.62 -7.70 -9.55
CA ILE A 25 -13.80 -8.14 -10.32
C ILE A 25 -14.98 -8.29 -9.35
N GLY A 26 -16.16 -7.76 -9.72
CA GLY A 26 -17.40 -7.90 -8.95
C GLY A 26 -18.07 -6.57 -8.62
N ALA A 27 -19.24 -6.64 -7.99
CA ALA A 27 -20.07 -5.46 -7.67
C ALA A 27 -19.70 -4.78 -6.34
N VAL A 28 -18.89 -5.43 -5.49
CA VAL A 28 -18.53 -4.90 -4.17
C VAL A 28 -17.19 -4.17 -4.26
N THR A 29 -17.16 -2.92 -3.79
CA THR A 29 -15.93 -2.12 -3.72
C THR A 29 -14.96 -2.73 -2.71
N ARG A 30 -13.71 -2.92 -3.13
CA ARG A 30 -12.61 -3.31 -2.24
C ARG A 30 -11.91 -2.06 -1.70
N LEU A 31 -12.03 -1.82 -0.40
CA LEU A 31 -11.29 -0.77 0.31
C LEU A 31 -10.02 -1.37 0.93
N LEU A 32 -8.90 -0.63 0.84
CA LEU A 32 -7.65 -0.96 1.51
C LEU A 32 -7.13 0.25 2.27
N VAL A 33 -6.53 0.00 3.43
CA VAL A 33 -5.75 1.00 4.16
C VAL A 33 -4.30 0.54 4.12
N VAL A 34 -3.39 1.43 3.71
CA VAL A 34 -1.97 1.13 3.60
C VAL A 34 -1.22 1.96 4.63
N PHE A 35 -0.41 1.28 5.44
CA PHE A 35 0.56 1.92 6.32
C PHE A 35 1.96 1.64 5.78
N ALA A 36 2.77 2.69 5.64
CA ALA A 36 4.16 2.59 5.23
C ALA A 36 5.06 3.13 6.36
N PHE A 37 5.89 2.26 6.92
CA PHE A 37 6.80 2.61 8.01
C PHE A 37 8.25 2.59 7.53
N ASN A 38 9.00 3.62 7.91
CA ASN A 38 10.45 3.66 7.76
C ASN A 38 11.10 3.29 9.09
N ASP A 39 12.26 2.65 9.02
CA ASP A 39 13.06 2.23 10.19
C ASP A 39 13.91 3.36 10.79
N ARG A 40 13.90 4.54 10.17
CA ARG A 40 14.67 5.71 10.59
C ARG A 40 13.80 6.97 10.63
N PRO A 41 14.04 7.86 11.62
CA PRO A 41 13.32 9.13 11.72
C PRO A 41 13.67 10.07 10.56
N GLY A 42 12.72 10.95 10.21
CA GLY A 42 12.91 11.97 9.17
C GLY A 42 12.87 11.46 7.73
N ILE A 43 12.65 10.16 7.51
CA ILE A 43 12.51 9.59 6.17
C ILE A 43 11.04 9.63 5.74
N GLY A 44 10.76 10.42 4.72
CA GLY A 44 9.46 10.53 4.07
C GLY A 44 9.45 9.97 2.65
N LEU A 45 8.26 9.95 2.06
CA LEU A 45 8.11 9.75 0.61
C LEU A 45 8.58 11.00 -0.13
N SER A 46 9.10 10.81 -1.35
CA SER A 46 9.36 11.94 -2.27
C SER A 46 8.05 12.62 -2.69
N ASP A 47 8.11 13.87 -3.13
CA ASP A 47 6.94 14.60 -3.63
C ASP A 47 6.23 13.86 -4.77
N SER A 48 7.00 13.24 -5.67
CA SER A 48 6.46 12.41 -6.75
C SER A 48 5.69 11.20 -6.23
N ALA A 49 6.17 10.56 -5.15
CA ALA A 49 5.50 9.43 -4.54
C ALA A 49 4.25 9.87 -3.78
N LEU A 50 4.29 11.02 -3.07
CA LEU A 50 3.13 11.60 -2.42
C LEU A 50 2.02 11.93 -3.42
N LEU A 51 2.35 12.57 -4.54
CA LEU A 51 1.40 12.86 -5.60
C LEU A 51 0.82 11.56 -6.20
N THR A 52 1.65 10.54 -6.41
CA THR A 52 1.21 9.25 -6.96
C THR A 52 0.24 8.52 -6.04
N PHE A 53 0.53 8.45 -4.74
CA PHE A 53 -0.26 7.66 -3.79
C PHE A 53 -1.42 8.43 -3.17
N TYR A 54 -1.28 9.73 -2.99
CA TYR A 54 -2.24 10.57 -2.26
C TYR A 54 -2.83 11.71 -3.08
N GLY A 55 -2.34 11.95 -4.30
CA GLY A 55 -2.82 13.05 -5.16
C GLY A 55 -2.46 14.45 -4.67
N ARG A 56 -1.59 14.58 -3.65
CA ARG A 56 -1.19 15.85 -3.05
C ARG A 56 0.19 15.75 -2.40
N THR A 57 0.86 16.89 -2.27
CA THR A 57 2.08 17.05 -1.46
C THR A 57 1.72 17.62 -0.07
N ALA A 58 2.71 17.68 0.82
CA ALA A 58 2.59 18.40 2.09
C ALA A 58 2.59 19.92 1.88
#